data_AF-A0A0P6VMN1-F1
#
_entry.id   AF-A0A0P6VMN1-F1
#
_cell.length_a   1.000
_cell.length_b   1.000
_cell.length_c   1.000
_cell.angle_alpha   90.00
_cell.angle_beta   90.00
_cell.angle_gamma   90.00
#
_symmetry.space_group_name_H-M   'P 1'
#
loop_
_entity.id
_entity.type
_entity.pdbx_description
1 polymer ?
#
loop_
_entity_poly.entity_id
_entity_poly.type
_entity_poly.pdbx_seq_one_letter_code
_entity_poly.pdbx_strand_id
1 'polypeptide(L)'
;MRDRRAIRDGLAACAVGFAAILVGAAPVGAAERDGLYVMTRVWGSSVELAVWYFAGDRFVREPKAALRDFDFAGADPKTSGTVVVEGSRWTLRFGDGRVQAADYRAAQPAGQCFNWNAGLFCRVKTFQPGQVLAGSFTGGLGNTNVGSTRTYRFAPDGTYQIDTSSSLSSSGVLNGAVAGISRGQGGRYSVGETTITLTGSDGTVTVMTAFPYETTADPTRPDRLYIGGFMLRRI
;
A
#
# COMPACT_ATOMS: atom_id res chain seq x y z
N MET A 1 87.69 24.86 -31.21
CA MET A 1 86.76 23.72 -31.16
C MET A 1 86.18 23.65 -29.76
N ARG A 2 84.94 24.10 -29.55
CA ARG A 2 84.25 24.03 -28.26
C ARG A 2 83.05 23.10 -28.41
N ASP A 3 83.10 22.02 -27.67
CA ASP A 3 82.14 20.93 -27.61
C ASP A 3 80.88 21.37 -26.84
N ARG A 4 79.70 21.17 -27.43
CA ARG A 4 78.39 21.41 -26.79
C ARG A 4 77.65 20.08 -26.72
N ARG A 5 77.81 19.34 -25.62
CA ARG A 5 76.93 18.22 -25.26
C ARG A 5 75.68 18.76 -24.55
N ALA A 6 74.54 18.63 -25.23
CA ALA A 6 73.22 18.85 -24.67
C ALA A 6 72.83 17.65 -23.79
N ILE A 7 72.56 17.91 -22.52
CA ILE A 7 71.93 16.95 -21.59
C ILE A 7 70.42 17.06 -21.84
N ARG A 8 69.82 16.00 -22.37
CA ARG A 8 68.36 15.83 -22.50
C ARG A 8 67.88 15.09 -21.27
N ASP A 9 67.30 15.82 -20.32
CA ASP A 9 66.59 15.24 -19.18
C ASP A 9 65.25 14.67 -19.65
N GLY A 10 65.12 13.35 -19.54
CA GLY A 10 63.89 12.61 -19.82
C GLY A 10 62.94 12.66 -18.62
N LEU A 11 61.88 13.45 -18.73
CA LEU A 11 60.73 13.41 -17.83
C LEU A 11 59.85 12.19 -18.18
N ALA A 12 60.02 11.11 -17.44
CA ALA A 12 59.09 9.97 -17.44
C ALA A 12 57.83 10.36 -16.66
N ALA A 13 56.75 10.64 -17.37
CA ALA A 13 55.43 10.88 -16.78
C ALA A 13 54.82 9.55 -16.31
N CYS A 14 54.83 9.31 -15.00
CA CYS A 14 54.05 8.25 -14.37
C CYS A 14 52.55 8.58 -14.50
N ALA A 15 51.87 7.95 -15.46
CA ALA A 15 50.42 7.98 -15.56
C ALA A 15 49.82 7.10 -14.45
N VAL A 16 49.40 7.72 -13.35
CA VAL A 16 48.60 7.06 -12.32
C VAL A 16 47.18 6.92 -12.86
N GLY A 17 46.86 5.75 -13.42
CA GLY A 17 45.51 5.41 -13.82
C GLY A 17 44.61 5.28 -12.60
N PHE A 18 43.78 6.28 -12.33
CA PHE A 18 42.65 6.14 -11.42
C PHE A 18 41.63 5.21 -12.06
N ALA A 19 41.62 3.94 -11.63
CA ALA A 19 40.50 3.06 -11.89
C ALA A 19 39.28 3.61 -11.13
N ALA A 20 38.38 4.28 -11.85
CA ALA A 20 37.10 4.67 -11.30
C ALA A 20 36.31 3.40 -10.96
N ILE A 21 36.25 3.07 -9.67
CA ILE A 21 35.35 2.05 -9.16
C ILE A 21 33.93 2.62 -9.33
N LEU A 22 33.28 2.27 -10.44
CA LEU A 22 31.84 2.44 -10.59
C LEU A 22 31.18 1.51 -9.58
N VAL A 23 30.87 2.04 -8.39
CA VAL A 23 29.96 1.38 -7.46
C VAL A 23 28.58 1.41 -8.12
N GLY A 24 28.30 0.42 -8.95
CA GLY A 24 26.96 0.21 -9.49
C GLY A 24 26.03 -0.09 -8.32
N ALA A 25 24.98 0.72 -8.18
CA ALA A 25 23.88 0.37 -7.29
C ALA A 25 23.38 -1.01 -7.71
N ALA A 26 23.46 -1.99 -6.80
CA ALA A 26 22.94 -3.33 -7.06
C ALA A 26 21.48 -3.19 -7.51
N PRO A 27 21.07 -3.91 -8.57
CA PRO A 27 19.68 -3.89 -9.00
C PRO A 27 18.80 -4.29 -7.81
N VAL A 28 17.74 -3.52 -7.57
CA VAL A 28 16.72 -3.85 -6.56
C VAL A 28 16.21 -5.25 -6.91
N GLY A 29 16.53 -6.22 -6.06
CA GLY A 29 16.18 -7.61 -6.33
C GLY A 29 14.66 -7.76 -6.41
N ALA A 30 14.16 -8.57 -7.34
CA ALA A 30 12.71 -8.82 -7.49
C ALA A 30 12.02 -9.22 -6.17
N ALA A 31 12.73 -9.87 -5.26
CA ALA A 31 12.23 -10.25 -3.94
C ALA A 31 11.93 -9.06 -2.99
N GLU A 32 12.59 -7.91 -3.17
CA GLU A 32 12.34 -6.71 -2.35
C GLU A 32 11.03 -6.00 -2.73
N ARG A 33 10.55 -6.22 -3.96
CA ARG A 33 9.31 -5.64 -4.50
C ARG A 33 8.06 -6.38 -4.07
N ASP A 34 8.12 -7.70 -3.89
CA ASP A 34 6.92 -8.52 -3.76
C ASP A 34 6.29 -8.37 -2.37
N GLY A 35 5.05 -7.91 -2.30
CA GLY A 35 4.36 -7.69 -1.03
C GLY A 35 3.19 -6.73 -1.13
N LEU A 36 2.52 -6.56 0.01
CA LEU A 36 1.47 -5.56 0.19
C LEU A 36 2.08 -4.26 0.73
N TYR A 37 1.76 -3.14 0.09
CA TYR A 37 2.23 -1.83 0.45
C TYR A 37 1.05 -0.89 0.62
N VAL A 38 1.13 -0.03 1.63
CA VAL A 38 0.28 1.15 1.74
C VAL A 38 1.03 2.32 1.13
N MET A 39 0.39 2.99 0.19
CA MET A 39 0.88 4.19 -0.47
C MET A 39 0.23 5.41 0.17
N THR A 40 1.05 6.40 0.54
CA THR A 40 0.61 7.75 0.87
C THR A 40 1.19 8.73 -0.14
N ARG A 41 0.35 9.62 -0.68
CA ARG A 41 0.78 10.68 -1.60
C ARG A 41 -0.01 11.94 -1.36
N VAL A 42 0.66 13.08 -1.39
CA VAL A 42 -0.02 14.38 -1.46
C VAL A 42 -0.18 14.75 -2.93
N TRP A 43 -1.41 15.03 -3.35
CA TRP A 43 -1.73 15.54 -4.68
C TRP A 43 -2.61 16.78 -4.57
N GLY A 44 -2.04 17.95 -4.85
CA GLY A 44 -2.69 19.23 -4.61
C GLY A 44 -2.95 19.44 -3.11
N SER A 45 -4.22 19.64 -2.73
CA SER A 45 -4.66 19.80 -1.35
C SER A 45 -5.17 18.51 -0.69
N SER A 46 -5.07 17.37 -1.37
CA SER A 46 -5.60 16.09 -0.89
C SER A 46 -4.48 15.08 -0.59
N VAL A 47 -4.72 14.23 0.40
CA VAL A 47 -3.88 13.06 0.70
C VAL A 47 -4.56 11.84 0.09
N GLU A 48 -3.88 11.20 -0.85
CA GLU A 48 -4.25 9.89 -1.35
C GLU A 48 -3.65 8.81 -0.46
N LEU A 49 -4.50 7.88 -0.03
CA LEU A 49 -4.10 6.63 0.61
C LEU A 49 -4.58 5.49 -0.29
N ALA A 50 -3.70 4.57 -0.64
CA ALA A 50 -4.08 3.41 -1.43
C ALA A 50 -3.28 2.17 -1.05
N VAL A 51 -3.85 0.99 -1.27
CA VAL A 51 -3.14 -0.28 -1.05
C VAL A 51 -2.73 -0.88 -2.38
N TRP A 52 -1.49 -1.38 -2.44
CA TRP A 52 -0.89 -1.97 -3.63
C TRP A 52 -0.31 -3.33 -3.28
N TYR A 53 -0.63 -4.34 -4.07
CA TYR A 53 -0.03 -5.66 -3.98
C TYR A 53 0.82 -5.91 -5.22
N PHE A 54 2.09 -6.24 -5.02
CA PHE A 54 3.03 -6.63 -6.07
C PHE A 54 3.42 -8.10 -5.87
N ALA A 55 3.42 -8.87 -6.96
CA ALA A 55 3.82 -10.28 -6.95
C ALA A 55 4.44 -10.67 -8.29
N GLY A 56 5.75 -10.91 -8.29
CA GLY A 56 6.50 -11.05 -9.54
C GLY A 56 6.33 -9.79 -10.40
N ASP A 57 6.13 -9.98 -11.69
CA ASP A 57 5.92 -8.91 -12.67
C ASP A 57 4.48 -8.36 -12.69
N ARG A 58 3.64 -8.68 -11.70
CA ARG A 58 2.23 -8.26 -11.64
C ARG A 58 1.96 -7.35 -10.45
N PHE A 59 0.94 -6.52 -10.60
CA PHE A 59 0.45 -5.69 -9.52
C PHE A 59 -1.08 -5.56 -9.54
N VAL A 60 -1.65 -5.23 -8.38
CA VAL A 60 -3.03 -4.79 -8.23
C VAL A 60 -3.13 -3.70 -7.16
N ARG A 61 -3.94 -2.69 -7.44
CA ARG A 61 -4.32 -1.62 -6.52
C ARG A 61 -5.68 -1.96 -5.89
N GLU A 62 -5.80 -1.74 -4.59
CA GLU A 62 -6.95 -2.12 -3.75
C GLU A 62 -7.39 -3.59 -3.97
N PRO A 63 -6.53 -4.58 -3.69
CA PRO A 63 -6.91 -5.98 -3.81
C PRO A 63 -8.17 -6.27 -2.98
N LYS A 64 -9.11 -7.03 -3.55
CA LYS A 64 -10.39 -7.40 -2.93
C LYS A 64 -10.45 -8.88 -2.54
N ALA A 65 -9.32 -9.46 -2.12
CA ALA A 65 -9.20 -10.87 -1.79
C ALA A 65 -7.99 -11.15 -0.90
N ALA A 66 -7.85 -12.41 -0.46
CA ALA A 66 -6.64 -12.90 0.17
C ALA A 66 -5.46 -12.91 -0.81
N LEU A 67 -4.29 -12.46 -0.33
CA LEU A 67 -3.12 -12.26 -1.19
C LEU A 67 -2.45 -13.56 -1.62
N ARG A 68 -2.45 -14.58 -0.75
CA ARG A 68 -1.77 -15.87 -1.02
C ARG A 68 -2.28 -16.53 -2.30
N ASP A 69 -3.59 -16.43 -2.53
CA ASP A 69 -4.29 -17.05 -3.65
C ASP A 69 -4.92 -15.97 -4.55
N PHE A 70 -4.29 -14.80 -4.65
CA PHE A 70 -4.85 -13.68 -5.40
C PHE A 70 -4.89 -13.99 -6.90
N ASP A 71 -6.10 -14.05 -7.46
CA ASP A 71 -6.30 -14.23 -8.90
C ASP A 71 -6.10 -12.91 -9.65
N PHE A 72 -4.89 -12.72 -10.17
CA PHE A 72 -4.58 -11.58 -11.05
C PHE A 72 -5.34 -11.62 -12.38
N ALA A 73 -5.77 -12.78 -12.87
CA ALA A 73 -6.48 -12.88 -14.15
C ALA A 73 -7.92 -12.35 -14.04
N GLY A 74 -8.56 -12.53 -12.89
CA GLY A 74 -9.89 -11.99 -12.58
C GLY A 74 -9.91 -10.56 -12.04
N ALA A 75 -8.76 -9.90 -11.87
CA ALA A 75 -8.68 -8.56 -11.31
C ALA A 75 -9.18 -7.47 -12.30
N ASP A 76 -9.69 -6.34 -11.78
CA ASP A 76 -10.12 -5.22 -12.61
C ASP A 76 -8.93 -4.65 -13.41
N PRO A 77 -8.99 -4.60 -14.75
CA PRO A 77 -7.89 -4.11 -15.57
C PRO A 77 -7.54 -2.63 -15.33
N LYS A 78 -8.43 -1.85 -14.71
CA LYS A 78 -8.17 -0.46 -14.31
C LYS A 78 -7.31 -0.35 -13.05
N THR A 79 -7.22 -1.40 -12.25
CA THR A 79 -6.44 -1.40 -11.01
C THR A 79 -5.34 -2.44 -11.00
N SER A 80 -5.27 -3.32 -12.00
CA SER A 80 -4.26 -4.37 -12.11
C SER A 80 -3.46 -4.27 -13.40
N GLY A 81 -2.31 -4.94 -13.43
CA GLY A 81 -1.44 -4.94 -14.59
C GLY A 81 -0.08 -5.55 -14.32
N THR A 82 0.91 -5.15 -15.13
CA THR A 82 2.29 -5.61 -15.03
C THR A 82 3.27 -4.50 -14.67
N VAL A 83 4.38 -4.88 -14.05
CA VAL A 83 5.47 -3.99 -13.65
C VAL A 83 6.77 -4.44 -14.31
N VAL A 84 7.37 -3.53 -15.06
CA VAL A 84 8.71 -3.69 -15.65
C VAL A 84 9.69 -2.80 -14.89
N VAL A 85 10.82 -3.37 -14.50
CA VAL A 85 11.88 -2.67 -13.75
C VAL A 85 13.13 -2.64 -14.59
N GLU A 86 13.61 -1.43 -14.91
CA GLU A 86 14.81 -1.17 -15.70
C GLU A 86 15.72 -0.22 -14.92
N GLY A 87 16.77 -0.77 -14.29
CA GLY A 87 17.58 -0.01 -13.35
C GLY A 87 16.74 0.51 -12.18
N SER A 88 16.71 1.84 -11.98
CA SER A 88 15.86 2.50 -10.98
C SER A 88 14.48 2.87 -11.52
N ARG A 89 14.15 2.63 -12.78
CA ARG A 89 12.87 3.03 -13.37
C ARG A 89 11.86 1.91 -13.27
N TRP A 90 10.71 2.21 -12.67
CA TRP A 90 9.56 1.29 -12.65
C TRP A 90 8.51 1.79 -13.63
N THR A 91 8.06 0.89 -14.50
CA THR A 91 6.99 1.11 -15.47
C THR A 91 5.84 0.16 -15.18
N LEU A 92 4.72 0.71 -14.72
CA LEU A 92 3.47 -0.01 -14.55
C LEU A 92 2.63 0.11 -15.82
N ARG A 93 2.17 -1.03 -16.34
CA ARG A 93 1.25 -1.14 -17.47
C ARG A 93 -0.05 -1.74 -16.96
N PHE A 94 -1.10 -0.94 -16.89
CA PHE A 94 -2.43 -1.37 -16.47
C PHE A 94 -3.07 -2.24 -17.56
N GLY A 95 -3.96 -3.15 -17.17
CA GLY A 95 -4.73 -3.98 -18.10
C GLY A 95 -5.63 -3.17 -19.04
N ASP A 96 -5.98 -1.93 -18.67
CA ASP A 96 -6.74 -0.98 -19.49
C ASP A 96 -5.87 -0.19 -20.51
N GLY A 97 -4.57 -0.50 -20.60
CA GLY A 97 -3.63 0.12 -21.52
C GLY A 97 -2.95 1.39 -20.99
N ARG A 98 -3.34 1.93 -19.83
CA ARG A 98 -2.61 3.06 -19.21
C ARG A 98 -1.20 2.63 -18.82
N VAL A 99 -0.26 3.55 -18.95
CA VAL A 99 1.14 3.36 -18.55
C VAL A 99 1.55 4.46 -17.59
N GLN A 100 2.19 4.07 -16.49
CA GLN A 100 2.80 5.00 -15.53
C GLN A 100 4.26 4.61 -15.33
N ALA A 101 5.15 5.58 -15.41
CA ALA A 101 6.57 5.33 -15.21
C ALA A 101 7.19 6.42 -14.35
N ALA A 102 7.97 6.01 -13.35
CA ALA A 102 8.68 6.90 -12.45
C ALA A 102 9.91 6.20 -11.85
N ASP A 103 10.81 6.99 -11.30
CA ASP A 103 11.97 6.46 -10.61
C ASP A 103 11.56 5.88 -9.26
N TYR A 104 12.00 4.65 -9.00
CA TYR A 104 12.05 4.03 -7.70
C TYR A 104 13.19 4.64 -6.90
N ARG A 105 12.91 4.97 -5.63
CA ARG A 105 13.93 5.38 -4.67
C ARG A 105 13.67 4.68 -3.35
N ALA A 106 14.62 3.89 -2.87
CA ALA A 106 14.52 3.32 -1.53
C ALA A 106 14.30 4.44 -0.50
N ALA A 107 13.38 4.22 0.43
CA ALA A 107 13.13 5.12 1.56
C ALA A 107 13.64 4.45 2.84
N GLN A 108 13.84 5.25 3.89
CA GLN A 108 14.26 4.72 5.18
C GLN A 108 13.03 4.28 6.01
N PRO A 109 13.11 3.15 6.74
CA PRO A 109 14.20 2.19 6.72
C PRO A 109 14.24 1.37 5.42
N ALA A 110 15.46 1.11 4.92
CA ALA A 110 15.67 0.34 3.69
C ALA A 110 14.96 -1.03 3.75
N GLY A 111 14.41 -1.48 2.62
CA GLY A 111 13.65 -2.72 2.52
C GLY A 111 12.23 -2.68 3.10
N GLN A 112 11.82 -1.59 3.76
CA GLN A 112 10.45 -1.43 4.28
C GLN A 112 9.63 -0.43 3.46
N CYS A 113 10.26 0.65 2.99
CA CYS A 113 9.57 1.68 2.25
C CYS A 113 10.35 2.10 0.99
N PHE A 114 9.62 2.61 0.00
CA PHE A 114 10.19 3.21 -1.20
C PHE A 114 9.31 4.37 -1.70
N ASN A 115 9.90 5.28 -2.45
CA ASN A 115 9.19 6.32 -3.16
C ASN A 115 9.04 5.93 -4.63
N TRP A 116 7.85 6.11 -5.19
CA TRP A 116 7.56 5.96 -6.61
C TRP A 116 6.39 6.87 -7.01
N ASN A 117 6.50 7.57 -8.14
CA ASN A 117 5.43 8.43 -8.67
C ASN A 117 4.83 9.41 -7.63
N ALA A 118 5.71 10.08 -6.89
CA ALA A 118 5.41 11.00 -5.78
C ALA A 118 4.68 10.38 -4.57
N GLY A 119 4.49 9.06 -4.54
CA GLY A 119 3.96 8.33 -3.38
C GLY A 119 5.06 7.66 -2.57
N LEU A 120 4.89 7.65 -1.25
CA LEU A 120 5.65 6.82 -0.32
C LEU A 120 4.90 5.50 -0.12
N PHE A 121 5.51 4.40 -0.51
CA PHE A 121 5.00 3.04 -0.37
C PHE A 121 5.72 2.39 0.80
N CYS A 122 4.98 1.98 1.83
CA CYS A 122 5.54 1.24 2.94
C CYS A 122 4.89 -0.13 3.03
N ARG A 123 5.69 -1.16 3.28
CA ARG A 123 5.22 -2.53 3.47
C ARG A 123 4.23 -2.56 4.63
N VAL A 124 3.12 -3.24 4.40
CA VAL A 124 2.06 -3.40 5.39
C VAL A 124 2.52 -4.36 6.49
N LYS A 125 2.22 -4.00 7.75
CA LYS A 125 2.32 -4.95 8.87
C LYS A 125 1.17 -5.94 8.78
N THR A 126 1.46 -7.23 8.94
CA THR A 126 0.46 -8.28 8.92
C THR A 126 -0.12 -8.53 10.31
N PHE A 127 -1.32 -9.10 10.35
CA PHE A 127 -1.81 -9.75 11.56
C PHE A 127 -0.98 -11.00 11.88
N GLN A 128 -0.83 -11.30 13.16
CA GLN A 128 -0.22 -12.54 13.61
C GLN A 128 -1.21 -13.71 13.44
N PRO A 129 -0.72 -14.94 13.23
CA PRO A 129 -1.59 -16.12 13.23
C PRO A 129 -2.41 -16.23 14.52
N GLY A 130 -3.72 -16.42 14.39
CA GLY A 130 -4.64 -16.52 15.54
C GLY A 130 -4.92 -15.21 16.27
N GLN A 131 -4.46 -14.07 15.74
CA GLN A 131 -4.76 -12.77 16.32
C GLN A 131 -6.28 -12.53 16.38
N VAL A 132 -6.75 -11.91 17.46
CA VAL A 132 -8.12 -11.43 17.61
C VAL A 132 -8.14 -9.90 17.66
N LEU A 133 -9.24 -9.31 17.20
CA LEU A 133 -9.45 -7.88 17.25
C LEU A 133 -10.42 -7.56 18.39
N ALA A 134 -10.09 -6.54 19.18
CA ALA A 134 -10.98 -6.05 20.22
C ALA A 134 -11.14 -4.54 20.10
N GLY A 135 -12.37 -4.05 20.29
CA GLY A 135 -12.71 -2.63 20.39
C GLY A 135 -13.54 -2.08 19.23
N SER A 136 -13.78 -0.77 19.30
CA SER A 136 -14.57 -0.05 18.30
C SER A 136 -13.66 0.80 17.42
N PHE A 137 -13.92 0.82 16.11
CA PHE A 137 -13.15 1.55 15.12
C PHE A 137 -14.09 2.31 14.21
N THR A 138 -13.86 3.61 14.02
CA THR A 138 -14.68 4.45 13.16
C THR A 138 -13.85 5.16 12.10
N GLY A 139 -14.38 5.29 10.89
CA GLY A 139 -13.72 5.98 9.78
C GLY A 139 -14.57 5.95 8.52
N GLY A 140 -14.20 6.76 7.52
CA GLY A 140 -15.07 6.95 6.36
C GLY A 140 -14.47 7.68 5.18
N LEU A 141 -13.16 7.93 5.17
CA LEU A 141 -12.49 8.46 3.98
C LEU A 141 -12.17 7.27 3.07
N GLY A 142 -13.14 6.87 2.26
CA GLY A 142 -12.94 5.99 1.11
C GLY A 142 -12.66 6.81 -0.15
N ASN A 143 -12.15 6.15 -1.20
CA ASN A 143 -11.73 6.76 -2.47
C ASN A 143 -12.90 7.32 -3.32
N THR A 144 -14.10 7.42 -2.74
CA THR A 144 -15.35 7.85 -3.40
C THR A 144 -15.94 9.02 -2.65
N ASN A 145 -16.36 10.07 -3.37
CA ASN A 145 -16.82 11.39 -2.88
C ASN A 145 -18.09 11.40 -1.99
N VAL A 146 -18.52 10.26 -1.44
CA VAL A 146 -19.63 10.17 -0.50
C VAL A 146 -19.07 9.83 0.88
N GLY A 147 -19.12 10.79 1.79
CA GLY A 147 -18.64 10.63 3.17
C GLY A 147 -19.57 9.72 3.98
N SER A 148 -19.45 8.40 3.81
CA SER A 148 -20.08 7.44 4.72
C SER A 148 -19.10 7.09 5.84
N THR A 149 -19.48 7.34 7.08
CA THR A 149 -18.73 6.87 8.24
C THR A 149 -19.21 5.47 8.61
N ARG A 150 -18.28 4.55 8.79
CA ARG A 150 -18.53 3.19 9.26
C ARG A 150 -17.87 3.01 10.62
N THR A 151 -18.61 2.43 11.55
CA THR A 151 -18.10 2.03 12.85
C THR A 151 -18.14 0.51 12.96
N TYR A 152 -16.98 -0.13 13.06
CA TYR A 152 -16.83 -1.55 13.33
C TYR A 152 -16.64 -1.74 14.83
N ARG A 153 -17.34 -2.71 15.42
CA ARG A 153 -17.05 -3.21 16.77
C ARG A 153 -16.63 -4.66 16.64
N PHE A 154 -15.44 -4.98 17.14
CA PHE A 154 -14.92 -6.34 17.21
C PHE A 154 -14.83 -6.80 18.66
N ALA A 155 -15.32 -8.01 18.93
CA ALA A 155 -15.20 -8.64 20.23
C ALA A 155 -14.13 -9.75 20.20
N PRO A 156 -13.45 -10.03 21.34
CA PRO A 156 -12.46 -11.10 21.43
C PRO A 156 -13.00 -12.52 21.12
N ASP A 157 -14.31 -12.72 21.20
CA ASP A 157 -14.98 -14.00 20.93
C ASP A 157 -15.22 -14.28 19.43
N GLY A 158 -14.67 -13.43 18.57
CA GLY A 158 -14.79 -13.55 17.12
C GLY A 158 -16.12 -13.01 16.57
N THR A 159 -16.89 -12.21 17.34
CA THR A 159 -18.08 -11.53 16.83
C THR A 159 -17.81 -10.09 16.42
N TYR A 160 -18.57 -9.59 15.44
CA TYR A 160 -18.48 -8.20 15.01
C TYR A 160 -19.86 -7.55 14.82
N GLN A 161 -19.88 -6.22 14.86
CA GLN A 161 -21.00 -5.38 14.45
C GLN A 161 -20.50 -4.22 13.58
N ILE A 162 -21.30 -3.80 12.61
CA ILE A 162 -21.06 -2.65 11.75
C ILE A 162 -22.25 -1.71 11.86
N ASP A 163 -21.98 -0.48 12.29
CA ASP A 163 -22.90 0.64 12.17
C ASP A 163 -22.45 1.52 11.00
N THR A 164 -23.37 1.85 10.10
CA THR A 164 -23.09 2.80 9.02
C THR A 164 -23.91 4.07 9.25
N SER A 165 -23.25 5.22 9.31
CA SER A 165 -23.90 6.53 9.26
C SER A 165 -23.54 7.21 7.95
N SER A 166 -24.56 7.41 7.12
CA SER A 166 -24.44 8.19 5.88
C SER A 166 -25.13 9.54 6.07
N SER A 167 -24.38 10.64 6.02
CA SER A 167 -24.98 11.96 5.84
C SER A 167 -25.23 12.19 4.35
N LEU A 168 -26.49 12.19 3.93
CA LEU A 168 -26.87 12.70 2.62
C LEU A 168 -26.86 14.23 2.70
N SER A 169 -25.88 14.89 2.06
CA SER A 169 -25.97 16.34 1.84
C SER A 169 -27.02 16.61 0.76
N SER A 170 -28.24 16.94 1.19
CA SER A 170 -29.36 17.29 0.30
C SER A 170 -29.16 18.71 -0.26
N SER A 171 -28.56 18.84 -1.44
CA SER A 171 -28.79 19.99 -2.32
C SER A 171 -29.74 19.55 -3.43
N GLY A 172 -31.01 19.40 -3.08
CA GLY A 172 -32.07 19.02 -4.02
C GLY A 172 -33.33 18.61 -3.27
N VAL A 173 -34.37 19.43 -3.39
CA VAL A 173 -35.69 19.30 -2.78
C VAL A 173 -36.26 17.88 -2.93
N LEU A 174 -36.43 17.15 -1.82
CA LEU A 174 -37.46 16.12 -1.67
C LEU A 174 -38.01 16.16 -0.25
N ASN A 175 -39.30 16.52 -0.15
CA ASN A 175 -40.11 16.37 1.06
C ASN A 175 -40.18 14.89 1.42
N GLY A 176 -39.58 14.52 2.55
CA GLY A 176 -39.61 13.16 3.09
C GLY A 176 -38.39 12.90 3.94
N ALA A 177 -38.45 13.26 5.23
CA ALA A 177 -37.42 12.93 6.19
C ALA A 177 -37.24 11.40 6.27
N VAL A 178 -36.22 10.86 5.60
CA VAL A 178 -35.79 9.48 5.81
C VAL A 178 -34.88 9.48 7.03
N ALA A 179 -35.46 9.13 8.19
CA ALA A 179 -34.70 8.78 9.38
C ALA A 179 -33.70 7.67 9.03
N GLY A 180 -32.42 7.88 9.37
CA GLY A 180 -31.32 6.98 9.03
C GLY A 180 -31.61 5.55 9.50
N ILE A 181 -31.75 4.63 8.55
CA ILE A 181 -31.89 3.21 8.85
C ILE A 181 -30.49 2.69 9.22
N SER A 182 -30.18 2.75 10.52
CA SER A 182 -29.13 1.92 11.12
C SER A 182 -29.61 0.46 11.08
N ARG A 183 -29.23 -0.30 10.04
CA ARG A 183 -29.22 -1.77 10.16
C ARG A 183 -27.84 -2.14 10.66
N GLY A 184 -27.73 -2.38 11.96
CA GLY A 184 -26.54 -2.99 12.53
C GLY A 184 -26.33 -4.35 11.85
N GLN A 185 -25.35 -4.45 10.97
CA GLN A 185 -24.96 -5.71 10.37
C GLN A 185 -23.96 -6.37 11.31
N GLY A 186 -24.21 -7.61 11.72
CA GLY A 186 -23.33 -8.33 12.64
C GLY A 186 -23.15 -9.79 12.26
N GLY A 187 -22.15 -10.42 12.86
CA GLY A 187 -21.82 -11.80 12.56
C GLY A 187 -20.53 -12.26 13.21
N ARG A 188 -19.85 -13.21 12.57
CA ARG A 188 -18.54 -13.73 12.99
C ARG A 188 -17.44 -13.14 12.10
N TYR A 189 -16.27 -12.91 12.68
CA TYR A 189 -15.10 -12.51 11.91
C TYR A 189 -13.92 -13.44 12.18
N SER A 190 -13.02 -13.49 11.20
CA SER A 190 -11.69 -14.06 11.36
C SER A 190 -10.67 -13.17 10.63
N VAL A 191 -9.44 -13.15 11.12
CA VAL A 191 -8.33 -12.44 10.46
C VAL A 191 -7.33 -13.45 9.91
N GLY A 192 -6.90 -13.24 8.67
CA GLY A 192 -5.70 -13.85 8.10
C GLY A 192 -4.54 -12.85 8.17
N GLU A 193 -3.41 -13.12 7.53
CA GLU A 193 -2.23 -12.22 7.62
C GLU A 193 -2.51 -10.79 7.12
N THR A 194 -3.26 -10.63 6.03
CA THR A 194 -3.57 -9.33 5.40
C THR A 194 -5.04 -9.22 5.01
N THR A 195 -5.88 -10.03 5.63
CA THR A 195 -7.31 -10.10 5.33
C THR A 195 -8.16 -10.18 6.57
N ILE A 196 -9.39 -9.70 6.44
CA ILE A 196 -10.48 -10.00 7.36
C ILE A 196 -11.59 -10.69 6.58
N THR A 197 -12.12 -11.77 7.13
CA THR A 197 -13.32 -12.43 6.63
C THR A 197 -14.46 -12.11 7.59
N LEU A 198 -15.55 -11.59 7.05
CA LEU A 198 -16.78 -11.29 7.77
C LEU A 198 -17.87 -12.25 7.29
N THR A 199 -18.41 -13.05 8.21
CA THR A 199 -19.54 -13.94 7.95
C THR A 199 -20.76 -13.38 8.65
N GLY A 200 -21.70 -12.84 7.87
CA GLY A 200 -22.96 -12.28 8.37
C GLY A 200 -23.85 -13.34 9.01
N SER A 201 -24.84 -12.90 9.79
CA SER A 201 -25.86 -13.78 10.36
C SER A 201 -26.73 -14.49 9.32
N ASP A 202 -26.79 -13.97 8.10
CA ASP A 202 -27.43 -14.54 6.92
C ASP A 202 -26.56 -15.57 6.18
N GLY A 203 -25.33 -15.82 6.65
CA GLY A 203 -24.35 -16.68 6.01
C GLY A 203 -23.55 -16.01 4.88
N THR A 204 -23.79 -14.74 4.58
CA THR A 204 -23.03 -14.01 3.57
C THR A 204 -21.57 -13.87 4.01
N VAL A 205 -20.63 -14.27 3.17
CA VAL A 205 -19.19 -14.17 3.42
C VAL A 205 -18.59 -13.03 2.62
N THR A 206 -17.91 -12.12 3.30
CA THR A 206 -17.15 -11.01 2.69
C THR A 206 -15.70 -11.09 3.11
N VAL A 207 -14.79 -11.17 2.14
CA VAL A 207 -13.34 -11.13 2.36
C VAL A 207 -12.81 -9.78 1.91
N MET A 208 -12.04 -9.11 2.77
CA MET A 208 -11.45 -7.81 2.47
C MET A 208 -9.98 -7.80 2.87
N THR A 209 -9.17 -7.02 2.17
CA THR A 209 -7.85 -6.66 2.67
C THR A 209 -7.98 -5.89 3.96
N ALA A 210 -7.24 -6.30 4.98
CA ALA A 210 -7.20 -5.63 6.27
C ALA A 210 -5.84 -5.78 6.92
N PHE A 211 -5.43 -4.77 7.68
CA PHE A 211 -4.19 -4.78 8.42
C PHE A 211 -4.16 -3.67 9.47
N PRO A 212 -3.38 -3.84 10.55
CA PRO A 212 -3.14 -2.77 11.51
C PRO A 212 -2.29 -1.67 10.86
N TYR A 213 -2.69 -0.42 11.07
CA TYR A 213 -1.97 0.76 10.63
C TYR A 213 -1.72 1.63 11.86
N GLU A 214 -0.47 1.87 12.23
CA GLU A 214 -0.09 2.40 13.56
C GLU A 214 -0.53 1.46 14.70
N THR A 215 0.45 0.72 15.22
CA THR A 215 0.28 -0.11 16.42
C THR A 215 1.05 0.54 17.56
N THR A 216 0.37 0.89 18.65
CA THR A 216 0.99 0.89 19.98
C THR A 216 1.60 -0.49 20.29
N ALA A 217 2.27 -0.63 21.44
CA ALA A 217 2.99 -1.86 21.80
C ALA A 217 2.13 -3.14 21.83
N ASP A 218 0.79 -3.03 21.88
CA ASP A 218 -0.14 -4.16 21.90
C ASP A 218 -0.71 -4.45 20.49
N PRO A 219 -0.33 -5.58 19.85
CA PRO A 219 -0.82 -5.93 18.51
C PRO A 219 -2.33 -6.23 18.47
N THR A 220 -2.94 -6.65 19.59
CA THR A 220 -4.38 -6.95 19.66
C THR A 220 -5.25 -5.69 19.71
N ARG A 221 -4.61 -4.54 19.99
CA ARG A 221 -5.27 -3.24 20.14
C ARG A 221 -4.68 -2.18 19.22
N PRO A 222 -4.72 -2.35 17.88
CA PRO A 222 -4.19 -1.35 16.97
C PRO A 222 -4.95 -0.02 17.10
N ASP A 223 -4.25 1.11 16.99
CA ASP A 223 -4.87 2.45 17.09
C ASP A 223 -5.60 2.82 15.80
N ARG A 224 -5.11 2.34 14.66
CA ARG A 224 -5.83 2.39 13.39
C ARG A 224 -5.81 1.05 12.68
N LEU A 225 -6.84 0.86 11.86
CA LEU A 225 -7.06 -0.36 11.14
C LEU A 225 -7.47 0.00 9.71
N TYR A 226 -6.76 -0.54 8.74
CA TYR A 226 -7.21 -0.50 7.36
C TYR A 226 -8.15 -1.70 7.13
N ILE A 227 -9.34 -1.46 6.57
CA ILE A 227 -10.27 -2.51 6.12
C ILE A 227 -10.90 -2.08 4.80
N GLY A 228 -10.72 -2.88 3.75
CA GLY A 228 -11.52 -2.80 2.52
C GLY A 228 -11.55 -1.42 1.87
N GLY A 229 -10.43 -0.69 1.86
CA GLY A 229 -10.33 0.66 1.31
C GLY A 229 -10.51 1.79 2.32
N PHE A 230 -10.78 1.49 3.60
CA PHE A 230 -11.03 2.50 4.62
C PHE A 230 -9.97 2.46 5.72
N MET A 231 -9.43 3.62 6.07
CA MET A 231 -8.65 3.79 7.30
C MET A 231 -9.58 4.14 8.46
N LEU A 232 -9.60 3.28 9.48
CA LEU A 232 -10.45 3.39 10.67
C LEU A 232 -9.61 3.73 11.88
N ARG A 233 -10.08 4.63 12.74
CA ARG A 233 -9.44 4.98 14.01
C ARG A 233 -10.20 4.33 15.17
N ARG A 234 -9.48 3.79 16.15
CA ARG A 234 -10.08 3.29 17.39
C ARG A 234 -10.76 4.40 18.19
N ILE A 235 -11.92 4.10 18.78
CA ILE A 235 -12.68 4.97 19.70
C ILE A 235 -12.90 4.30 21.05
#